data_AF-A0A959JVD7-F1
#
_entry.id   AF-A0A959JVD7-F1
#
_cell.length_a   1.000
_cell.length_b   1.000
_cell.length_c   1.000
_cell.angle_alpha   90.00
_cell.angle_beta   90.00
_cell.angle_gamma   90.00
#
_symmetry.space_group_name_H-M   'P 1'
#
loop_
_entity.id
_entity.type
_entity.pdbx_description
1 polymer ?
#
loop_
_entity_poly.entity_id
_entity_poly.type
_entity_poly.pdbx_seq_one_letter_code
_entity_poly.pdbx_strand_id
1 'polypeptide(L)'
;MILFCALIACQTGQTDLQLQERDLLEYGIPITIEVPDSAEIKSMDWGIQKDISISGVTGYSLQIFSSKASTHNLSVAIRDLKQTVEDGVYFSQFTLEEEDGFIFEMMIDTVVNYDFRHLKIQGDNEYLFQAGMSDSFTREQIEMLYNIAKKAR
;
A
#
# COMPACT_ATOMS: atom_id res chain seq x y z
N MET A 1 24.31 -48.38 5.48
CA MET A 1 23.03 -47.90 6.04
C MET A 1 22.99 -46.40 5.84
N ILE A 2 22.24 -45.94 4.85
CA ILE A 2 22.21 -44.53 4.41
C ILE A 2 21.36 -43.75 5.42
N LEU A 3 21.97 -42.75 6.05
CA LEU A 3 21.32 -41.82 6.96
C LEU A 3 20.57 -40.77 6.12
N PHE A 4 19.27 -40.93 6.00
CA PHE A 4 18.38 -40.05 5.25
C PHE A 4 18.04 -38.83 6.12
N CYS A 5 18.63 -37.68 5.82
CA CYS A 5 18.25 -36.39 6.40
C CYS A 5 16.84 -36.02 5.96
N ALA A 6 15.87 -36.10 6.88
CA ALA A 6 14.55 -35.50 6.71
C ALA A 6 14.63 -34.02 7.13
N LEU A 7 14.92 -33.14 6.18
CA LEU A 7 14.62 -31.72 6.32
C LEU A 7 13.11 -31.55 6.07
N ILE A 8 12.33 -31.56 7.16
CA ILE A 8 10.95 -31.10 7.13
C ILE A 8 11.01 -29.57 7.12
N ALA A 9 11.08 -28.99 5.93
CA ALA A 9 10.79 -27.59 5.74
C ALA A 9 9.27 -27.41 5.86
N CYS A 10 8.81 -26.94 7.01
CA CYS A 10 7.49 -26.32 7.14
C CYS A 10 7.48 -25.07 6.26
N GLN A 11 6.99 -25.19 5.04
CA GLN A 11 6.47 -24.03 4.32
C GLN A 11 5.19 -23.62 5.06
N THR A 12 5.32 -22.62 5.93
CA THR A 12 4.19 -21.86 6.45
C THR A 12 3.37 -21.40 5.24
N GLY A 13 2.11 -21.83 5.18
CA GLY A 13 1.22 -21.58 4.06
C GLY A 13 1.01 -20.09 3.87
N GLN A 14 1.79 -19.50 2.96
CA GLN A 14 1.36 -18.33 2.21
C GLN A 14 0.35 -18.86 1.21
N THR A 15 -0.91 -18.49 1.38
CA THR A 15 -1.85 -18.52 0.28
C THR A 15 -1.25 -17.57 -0.77
N ASP A 16 -0.58 -18.14 -1.75
CA ASP A 16 0.08 -17.39 -2.82
C ASP A 16 -1.03 -16.65 -3.58
N LEU A 17 -1.24 -15.38 -3.24
CA LEU A 17 -2.22 -14.55 -3.93
C LEU A 17 -1.74 -14.43 -5.37
N GLN A 18 -2.48 -15.03 -6.29
CA GLN A 18 -2.19 -14.88 -7.71
C GLN A 18 -2.50 -13.43 -8.08
N LEU A 19 -1.44 -12.65 -8.23
CA LEU A 19 -1.50 -11.27 -8.68
C LEU A 19 -1.42 -11.24 -10.19
N GLN A 20 -2.21 -10.37 -10.79
CA GLN A 20 -2.12 -10.06 -12.21
C GLN A 20 -2.00 -8.56 -12.41
N GLU A 21 -1.27 -8.18 -13.45
CA GLU A 21 -1.21 -6.79 -13.86
C GLU A 21 -2.60 -6.29 -14.30
N ARG A 22 -2.94 -5.07 -13.86
CA ARG A 22 -4.12 -4.32 -14.27
C ARG A 22 -3.71 -2.89 -14.61
N ASP A 23 -4.14 -2.45 -15.78
CA ASP A 23 -3.98 -1.06 -16.23
C ASP A 23 -5.14 -0.22 -15.67
N LEU A 24 -4.83 0.81 -14.89
CA LEU A 24 -5.81 1.69 -14.28
C LEU A 24 -6.20 2.89 -15.16
N LEU A 25 -5.73 2.92 -16.42
CA LEU A 25 -6.08 3.98 -17.37
C LEU A 25 -7.58 4.03 -17.64
N GLU A 26 -8.29 2.90 -17.59
CA GLU A 26 -9.75 2.85 -17.72
C GLU A 26 -10.47 3.56 -16.54
N TYR A 27 -9.83 3.63 -15.37
CA TYR A 27 -10.27 4.40 -14.21
C TYR A 27 -9.72 5.84 -14.23
N GLY A 28 -8.93 6.18 -15.25
CA GLY A 28 -8.43 7.51 -15.55
C GLY A 28 -7.23 7.94 -14.72
N ILE A 29 -6.33 7.01 -14.39
CA ILE A 29 -4.95 7.31 -13.97
C ILE A 29 -3.96 6.47 -14.79
N PRO A 30 -2.77 7.00 -15.15
CA PRO A 30 -1.79 6.27 -15.95
C PRO A 30 -0.89 5.37 -15.06
N ILE A 31 -1.50 4.45 -14.33
CA ILE A 31 -0.81 3.51 -13.43
C ILE A 31 -1.18 2.07 -13.80
N THR A 32 -0.19 1.20 -13.93
CA THR A 32 -0.35 -0.25 -13.96
C THR A 32 0.07 -0.86 -12.62
N ILE A 33 -0.73 -1.78 -12.09
CA ILE A 33 -0.52 -2.37 -10.75
C ILE A 33 -0.85 -3.86 -10.72
N GLU A 34 -0.17 -4.61 -9.85
CA GLU A 34 -0.43 -6.02 -9.58
C GLU A 34 -1.55 -6.18 -8.52
N VAL A 35 -2.67 -6.80 -8.88
CA VAL A 35 -3.82 -7.01 -7.97
C VAL A 35 -4.35 -8.45 -8.07
N PRO A 36 -5.01 -8.98 -7.02
CA PRO A 36 -5.68 -10.27 -7.09
C PRO A 36 -6.75 -10.30 -8.19
N ASP A 37 -6.93 -11.45 -8.83
CA ASP A 37 -7.96 -11.63 -9.86
C ASP A 37 -9.38 -11.37 -9.37
N SER A 38 -9.63 -11.59 -8.07
CA SER A 38 -10.91 -11.32 -7.43
C SER A 38 -11.08 -9.89 -6.93
N ALA A 39 -10.11 -9.00 -7.15
CA ALA A 39 -10.17 -7.63 -6.68
C ALA A 39 -11.26 -6.83 -7.39
N GLU A 40 -12.10 -6.17 -6.62
CA GLU A 40 -13.05 -5.17 -7.09
C GLU A 40 -12.36 -3.81 -7.14
N ILE A 41 -12.40 -3.15 -8.29
CA ILE A 41 -11.86 -1.80 -8.48
C ILE A 41 -13.02 -0.81 -8.56
N LYS A 42 -13.01 0.19 -7.69
CA LYS A 42 -13.95 1.31 -7.69
C LYS A 42 -13.17 2.61 -7.87
N SER A 43 -13.73 3.52 -8.66
CA SER A 43 -13.19 4.85 -8.82
C SER A 43 -14.23 5.91 -8.45
N MET A 44 -13.75 6.98 -7.80
CA MET A 44 -14.54 8.16 -7.49
C MET A 44 -13.72 9.40 -7.87
N ASP A 45 -14.36 10.35 -8.54
CA ASP A 45 -13.72 11.59 -8.99
C ASP A 45 -14.38 12.77 -8.29
N TRP A 46 -13.62 13.49 -7.47
CA TRP A 46 -14.07 14.69 -6.74
C TRP A 46 -13.64 15.99 -7.43
N GLY A 47 -13.17 15.92 -8.68
CA GLY A 47 -12.70 17.04 -9.50
C GLY A 47 -11.29 17.51 -9.16
N ILE A 48 -10.96 17.63 -7.87
CA ILE A 48 -9.60 18.01 -7.41
C ILE A 48 -8.73 16.81 -7.03
N GLN A 49 -9.37 15.68 -6.76
CA GLN A 49 -8.74 14.43 -6.35
C GLN A 49 -9.58 13.29 -6.91
N LYS A 50 -8.90 12.26 -7.38
CA LYS A 50 -9.50 10.99 -7.75
C LYS A 50 -9.08 9.93 -6.73
N ASP A 51 -10.03 9.12 -6.31
CA ASP A 51 -9.85 7.97 -5.44
C ASP A 51 -10.07 6.69 -6.25
N ILE A 52 -9.08 5.81 -6.24
CA ILE A 52 -9.22 4.44 -6.74
C ILE A 52 -9.05 3.49 -5.56
N SER A 53 -10.13 2.78 -5.25
CA SER A 53 -10.20 1.77 -4.20
C SER A 53 -10.18 0.37 -4.83
N ILE A 54 -9.25 -0.46 -4.41
CA ILE A 54 -9.02 -1.82 -4.90
C ILE A 54 -9.16 -2.77 -3.70
N SER A 55 -10.28 -3.47 -3.60
CA SER A 55 -10.59 -4.34 -2.47
C SER A 55 -10.70 -5.79 -2.93
N GLY A 56 -10.14 -6.73 -2.18
CA GLY A 56 -10.09 -8.14 -2.55
C GLY A 56 -10.53 -9.07 -1.41
N VAL A 57 -9.88 -10.22 -1.33
CA VAL A 57 -10.03 -11.14 -0.18
C VAL A 57 -9.54 -10.47 1.12
N THR A 58 -9.88 -11.07 2.27
CA THR A 58 -9.49 -10.57 3.59
C THR A 58 -8.00 -10.19 3.66
N GLY A 59 -7.72 -8.95 4.08
CA GLY A 59 -6.35 -8.43 4.17
C GLY A 59 -5.83 -7.76 2.90
N TYR A 60 -6.66 -7.63 1.87
CA TYR A 60 -6.33 -6.89 0.65
C TYR A 60 -7.30 -5.72 0.45
N SER A 61 -6.85 -4.51 0.75
CA SER A 61 -7.58 -3.27 0.48
C SER A 61 -6.56 -2.16 0.27
N LEU A 62 -6.45 -1.68 -0.98
CA LEU A 62 -5.50 -0.68 -1.44
C LEU A 62 -6.26 0.53 -1.94
N GLN A 63 -5.79 1.73 -1.59
CA GLN A 63 -6.33 2.99 -2.07
C GLN A 63 -5.24 3.80 -2.76
N ILE A 64 -5.60 4.44 -3.87
CA ILE A 64 -4.74 5.33 -4.63
C ILE A 64 -5.45 6.67 -4.77
N PHE A 65 -4.89 7.70 -4.15
CA PHE A 65 -5.31 9.08 -4.39
C PHE A 65 -4.46 9.70 -5.48
N SER A 66 -5.11 10.22 -6.52
CA SER A 66 -4.49 10.97 -7.60
C SER A 66 -4.91 12.43 -7.52
N SER A 67 -3.95 13.34 -7.54
CA SER A 67 -4.21 14.78 -7.59
C SER A 67 -3.06 15.52 -8.26
N LYS A 68 -3.22 16.83 -8.46
CA LYS A 68 -2.11 17.66 -8.95
C LYS A 68 -1.00 17.72 -7.91
N ALA A 69 0.24 17.48 -8.31
CA ALA A 69 1.39 17.54 -7.43
C ALA A 69 1.52 18.94 -6.81
N SER A 70 1.54 19.00 -5.49
CA SER A 70 1.77 20.27 -4.76
C SER A 70 3.25 20.70 -4.81
N THR A 71 4.14 19.74 -5.03
CA THR A 71 5.58 19.88 -5.17
C THR A 71 6.13 18.78 -6.07
N HIS A 72 7.23 19.04 -6.79
CA HIS A 72 7.98 18.01 -7.51
C HIS A 72 9.20 17.50 -6.72
N ASN A 73 9.42 18.02 -5.51
CA ASN A 73 10.47 17.55 -4.62
C ASN A 73 9.91 16.41 -3.75
N LEU A 74 10.24 15.17 -4.14
CA LEU A 74 9.77 13.96 -3.46
C LEU A 74 10.14 13.96 -1.97
N SER A 75 11.37 14.36 -1.61
CA SER A 75 11.80 14.39 -0.22
C SER A 75 10.98 15.39 0.63
N VAL A 76 10.56 16.51 0.04
CA VAL A 76 9.65 17.46 0.70
C VAL A 76 8.28 16.83 0.89
N ALA A 77 7.71 16.22 -0.15
CA ALA A 77 6.40 15.58 -0.07
C ALA A 77 6.36 14.45 0.96
N ILE A 78 7.38 13.59 0.99
CA ILE A 78 7.49 12.49 1.95
C ILE A 78 7.65 13.01 3.38
N ARG A 79 8.46 14.04 3.61
CA ARG A 79 8.56 14.68 4.93
C ARG A 79 7.19 15.21 5.40
N ASP A 80 6.45 15.87 4.53
CA ASP A 80 5.15 16.45 4.88
C ASP A 80 4.09 15.35 5.14
N LEU A 81 4.13 14.23 4.39
CA LEU A 81 3.33 13.02 4.66
C LEU A 81 3.69 12.39 6.01
N LYS A 82 4.98 12.26 6.34
CA LYS A 82 5.43 11.74 7.63
C LYS A 82 4.95 12.61 8.78
N GLN A 83 5.08 13.94 8.66
CA GLN A 83 4.58 14.87 9.67
C GLN A 83 3.07 14.69 9.90
N THR A 84 2.29 14.56 8.82
CA THR A 84 0.83 14.34 8.91
C THR A 84 0.51 13.04 9.67
N VAL A 85 1.31 11.99 9.47
CA VAL A 85 1.16 10.71 10.16
C VAL A 85 1.58 10.81 11.63
N GLU A 86 2.74 11.43 11.92
CA GLU A 86 3.24 11.67 13.28
C GLU A 86 2.26 12.48 14.14
N ASP A 87 1.56 13.44 13.53
CA ASP A 87 0.55 14.28 14.20
C ASP A 87 -0.75 13.50 14.52
N GLY A 88 -0.90 12.29 13.99
CA GLY A 88 -2.08 11.44 14.19
C GLY A 88 -2.14 10.81 15.58
N VAL A 89 -3.33 10.86 16.20
CA VAL A 89 -3.54 10.38 17.60
C VAL A 89 -3.21 8.92 17.85
N TYR A 90 -3.22 8.09 16.80
CA TYR A 90 -2.93 6.66 16.89
C TYR A 90 -1.51 6.31 16.46
N PHE A 91 -0.70 7.27 16.00
CA PHE A 91 0.66 6.98 15.57
C PHE A 91 1.50 6.43 16.72
N SER A 92 2.22 5.33 16.46
CA SER A 92 3.16 4.71 17.40
C SER A 92 4.60 4.96 16.95
N GLN A 93 4.97 4.48 15.77
CA GLN A 93 6.34 4.56 15.24
C GLN A 93 6.39 4.25 13.73
N PHE A 94 7.44 4.69 13.05
CA PHE A 94 7.79 4.15 11.73
C PHE A 94 8.51 2.81 11.88
N THR A 95 8.15 1.85 11.04
CA THR A 95 8.75 0.50 11.02
C THR A 95 9.55 0.22 9.75
N LEU A 96 9.35 1.04 8.71
CA LEU A 96 10.16 1.08 7.49
C LEU A 96 10.13 2.50 6.93
N GLU A 97 11.28 3.02 6.49
CA GLU A 97 11.39 4.32 5.84
C GLU A 97 12.26 4.19 4.59
N GLU A 98 11.76 4.67 3.46
CA GLU A 98 12.42 4.71 2.16
C GLU A 98 12.24 6.10 1.52
N GLU A 99 12.84 6.33 0.35
CA GLU A 99 12.85 7.66 -0.28
C GLU A 99 11.47 8.11 -0.78
N ASP A 100 10.64 7.17 -1.21
CA ASP A 100 9.31 7.37 -1.81
C ASP A 100 8.16 6.80 -0.97
N GLY A 101 8.46 6.31 0.24
CA GLY A 101 7.42 5.72 1.08
C GLY A 101 7.90 5.25 2.45
N PHE A 102 6.95 4.83 3.26
CA PHE A 102 7.19 4.35 4.61
C PHE A 102 6.02 3.48 5.10
N ILE A 103 6.33 2.59 6.05
CA ILE A 103 5.35 1.81 6.82
C ILE A 103 5.41 2.29 8.27
N PHE A 104 4.25 2.41 8.89
CA PHE A 104 4.13 2.83 10.29
C PHE A 104 3.17 1.96 11.07
N GLU A 105 3.43 1.87 12.36
CA GLU A 105 2.58 1.24 13.35
C GLU A 105 1.62 2.25 13.94
N MET A 106 0.39 1.82 14.15
CA MET A 106 -0.65 2.53 14.87
C MET A 106 -1.07 1.74 16.11
N MET A 107 -1.41 2.44 17.19
CA MET A 107 -2.01 1.88 18.38
C MET A 107 -3.40 2.46 18.59
N ILE A 108 -4.43 1.66 18.33
CA ILE A 108 -5.84 2.02 18.54
C ILE A 108 -6.29 1.32 19.82
N ASP A 109 -6.50 2.09 20.88
CA ASP A 109 -6.67 1.58 22.25
C ASP A 109 -5.49 0.68 22.68
N THR A 110 -5.66 -0.64 22.61
CA THR A 110 -4.62 -1.63 22.91
C THR A 110 -4.32 -2.55 21.72
N VAL A 111 -4.84 -2.22 20.54
CA VAL A 111 -4.71 -3.02 19.33
C VAL A 111 -3.66 -2.40 18.43
N VAL A 112 -2.67 -3.21 18.05
CA VAL A 112 -1.66 -2.83 17.07
C VAL A 112 -2.25 -2.97 15.68
N ASN A 113 -2.10 -1.93 14.88
CA ASN A 113 -2.45 -1.89 13.46
C ASN A 113 -1.27 -1.34 12.66
N TYR A 114 -1.25 -1.57 11.36
CA TYR A 114 -0.23 -1.03 10.46
C TYR A 114 -0.89 -0.32 9.29
N ASP A 115 -0.19 0.68 8.75
CA ASP A 115 -0.56 1.36 7.51
C ASP A 115 0.73 1.85 6.82
N PHE A 116 0.61 2.34 5.59
CA PHE A 116 1.74 2.81 4.79
C PHE A 116 1.38 4.01 3.94
N ARG A 117 2.39 4.76 3.52
CA ARG A 117 2.28 5.73 2.44
C ARG A 117 3.37 5.44 1.44
N HIS A 118 3.01 5.42 0.16
CA HIS A 118 3.97 5.38 -0.94
C HIS A 118 3.55 6.41 -1.98
N LEU A 119 4.47 7.26 -2.44
CA LEU A 119 4.18 8.40 -3.28
C LEU A 119 4.91 8.28 -4.62
N LYS A 120 4.15 8.39 -5.70
CA LYS A 120 4.71 8.52 -7.05
C LYS A 120 4.37 9.89 -7.62
N ILE A 121 5.36 10.60 -8.15
CA ILE A 121 5.15 11.85 -8.88
C ILE A 121 5.44 11.57 -10.36
N GLN A 122 4.47 11.81 -11.23
CA GLN A 122 4.60 11.57 -12.68
C GLN A 122 3.85 12.65 -13.46
N GLY A 123 4.61 13.39 -14.28
CA GLY A 123 4.11 14.60 -14.92
C GLY A 123 3.74 15.64 -13.86
N ASP A 124 2.55 16.24 -14.00
CA ASP A 124 2.02 17.24 -13.07
C ASP A 124 1.20 16.64 -11.91
N ASN A 125 1.12 15.30 -11.84
CA ASN A 125 0.28 14.60 -10.85
C ASN A 125 1.12 13.85 -9.83
N GLU A 126 0.54 13.68 -8.65
CA GLU A 126 0.99 12.79 -7.59
C GLU A 126 -0.02 11.66 -7.37
N TYR A 127 0.49 10.48 -7.03
CA TYR A 127 -0.28 9.27 -6.75
C TYR A 127 0.15 8.74 -5.38
N LEU A 128 -0.72 8.92 -4.38
CA LEU A 128 -0.50 8.44 -3.02
C LEU A 128 -1.19 7.10 -2.83
N PHE A 129 -0.40 6.06 -2.62
CA PHE A 129 -0.84 4.71 -2.30
C PHE A 129 -0.89 4.54 -0.78
N GLN A 130 -1.96 3.92 -0.28
CA GLN A 130 -2.15 3.61 1.13
C GLN A 130 -3.09 2.43 1.32
N ALA A 131 -3.16 1.88 2.54
CA ALA A 131 -4.14 0.86 2.85
C ALA A 131 -5.57 1.44 2.87
N GLY A 132 -6.57 0.60 2.57
CA GLY A 132 -7.97 1.00 2.63
C GLY A 132 -8.42 1.33 4.05
N MET A 133 -9.21 2.39 4.21
CA MET A 133 -9.54 2.96 5.53
C MET A 133 -10.46 2.10 6.41
N SER A 134 -11.09 1.05 5.87
CA SER A 134 -12.10 0.26 6.59
C SER A 134 -11.55 -0.97 7.32
N ASP A 135 -10.24 -1.24 7.20
CA ASP A 135 -9.67 -2.54 7.55
C ASP A 135 -8.58 -2.46 8.64
N SER A 136 -8.59 -3.49 9.48
CA SER A 136 -7.49 -3.98 10.32
C SER A 136 -6.35 -4.61 9.52
N PHE A 137 -5.10 -4.15 9.59
CA PHE A 137 -3.99 -4.82 8.91
C PHE A 137 -2.88 -5.30 9.86
N THR A 138 -2.42 -6.53 9.61
CA THR A 138 -1.16 -7.01 10.19
C THR A 138 0.02 -6.41 9.43
N ARG A 139 1.20 -6.52 10.05
CA ARG A 139 2.45 -6.09 9.44
C ARG A 139 2.68 -6.75 8.07
N GLU A 140 2.44 -8.06 7.98
CA GLU A 140 2.66 -8.83 6.75
C GLU A 140 1.72 -8.37 5.62
N GLN A 141 0.48 -8.03 5.96
CA GLN A 141 -0.49 -7.52 4.97
C GLN A 141 -0.07 -6.14 4.46
N ILE A 142 0.40 -5.25 5.33
CA ILE A 142 0.91 -3.94 4.91
C ILE A 142 2.21 -4.05 4.12
N GLU A 143 3.15 -4.90 4.51
CA GLU A 143 4.38 -5.14 3.74
C GLU A 143 4.05 -5.67 2.33
N MET A 144 3.04 -6.53 2.19
CA MET A 144 2.53 -6.97 0.88
C MET A 144 1.97 -5.80 0.06
N LEU A 145 1.05 -5.00 0.62
CA LEU A 145 0.44 -3.87 -0.09
C LEU A 145 1.48 -2.80 -0.47
N TYR A 146 2.42 -2.51 0.42
CA TYR A 146 3.54 -1.60 0.17
C TYR A 146 4.42 -2.07 -0.98
N ASN A 147 4.75 -3.37 -1.02
CA ASN A 147 5.53 -3.95 -2.12
C ASN A 147 4.79 -3.90 -3.46
N ILE A 148 3.46 -4.03 -3.45
CA ILE A 148 2.64 -3.85 -4.66
C ILE A 148 2.68 -2.39 -5.13
N ALA A 149 2.52 -1.43 -4.21
CA ALA A 149 2.59 0.00 -4.53
C ALA A 149 3.95 0.40 -5.12
N LYS A 150 5.05 -0.10 -4.56
CA LYS A 150 6.42 0.14 -5.07
C LYS A 150 6.66 -0.34 -6.50
N LYS A 151 6.00 -1.43 -6.90
CA LYS A 151 6.14 -2.01 -8.25
C LYS A 151 5.22 -1.33 -9.28
N ALA A 152 4.30 -0.47 -8.83
CA ALA A 152 3.35 0.19 -9.72
C ALA A 152 4.06 1.11 -10.72
N ARG A 153 3.73 0.95 -12.00
CA ARG A 153 4.43 1.61 -13.12
C ARG A 153 3.55 2.59 -13.85
#